data_AF-A0A4Q0YKJ0-F1
#
_entry.id   AF-A0A4Q0YKJ0-F1
#
_cell.length_a   1.000
_cell.length_b   1.000
_cell.length_c   1.000
_cell.angle_alpha   90.00
_cell.angle_beta   90.00
_cell.angle_gamma   90.00
#
_symmetry.space_group_name_H-M   'P 1'
#
loop_
_entity.id
_entity.type
_entity.pdbx_description
1 polymer ?
#
loop_
_entity_poly.entity_id
_entity_poly.type
_entity_poly.pdbx_seq_one_letter_code
_entity_poly.pdbx_strand_id
1 'polypeptide(L)'
;MTDKTTPSSDIMPPNFDEFLDKLVASQGQDTALVDEMTKSILESCKEMTAELSASFADINTTGFEDVDGKGSQEKDKDDEKGKRRSA
;
A
#
# COMPACT_ATOMS: atom_id res chain seq x y z
N MET A 1 30.99 -7.52 -4.39
CA MET A 1 30.44 -6.22 -4.77
C MET A 1 29.30 -5.92 -3.82
N THR A 2 29.32 -4.80 -3.11
CA THR A 2 28.14 -4.30 -2.39
C THR A 2 27.33 -3.50 -3.39
N ASP A 3 26.23 -4.06 -3.88
CA ASP A 3 25.22 -3.32 -4.63
C ASP A 3 24.72 -2.19 -3.74
N LYS A 4 25.28 -1.00 -3.97
CA LYS A 4 24.86 0.23 -3.32
C LYS A 4 23.61 0.66 -4.05
N THR A 5 22.48 0.03 -3.72
CA THR A 5 21.15 0.48 -4.12
C THR A 5 21.01 1.91 -3.63
N THR A 6 21.25 2.86 -4.52
CA THR A 6 21.07 4.27 -4.21
C THR A 6 19.57 4.47 -4.11
N PRO A 7 19.04 4.96 -2.97
CA PRO A 7 17.61 5.22 -2.87
C PRO A 7 17.20 6.16 -4.01
N SER A 8 16.08 5.87 -4.67
CA SER A 8 15.58 6.73 -5.74
C SER A 8 15.41 8.14 -5.18
N SER A 9 15.98 9.14 -5.86
CA SER A 9 15.94 10.54 -5.41
C SER A 9 14.50 11.05 -5.25
N ASP A 10 13.53 10.45 -5.94
CA ASP A 10 12.10 10.75 -5.81
C ASP A 10 11.50 10.43 -4.43
N ILE A 11 12.11 9.52 -3.65
CA ILE A 11 11.59 9.11 -2.34
C ILE A 11 12.16 9.99 -1.21
N MET A 12 13.26 10.69 -1.47
CA MET A 12 13.90 11.54 -0.48
C MET A 12 13.26 12.94 -0.45
N PRO A 13 13.20 13.57 0.73
CA PRO A 13 12.71 14.94 0.81
C PRO A 13 13.56 15.90 -0.04
N PRO A 14 12.96 16.98 -0.59
CA PRO A 14 13.64 17.88 -1.53
C PRO A 14 14.87 18.60 -0.95
N ASN A 15 14.99 18.66 0.39
CA ASN A 15 16.12 19.31 1.09
C ASN A 15 17.03 18.31 1.82
N PHE A 16 16.95 17.02 1.50
CA PHE A 16 17.68 15.97 2.23
C PHE A 16 19.20 16.18 2.23
N ASP A 17 19.79 16.56 1.09
CA ASP A 17 21.24 16.82 0.99
C ASP A 17 21.66 18.04 1.82
N GLU A 18 20.87 19.12 1.82
CA GLU A 18 21.14 20.28 2.69
C GLU A 18 21.04 19.92 4.18
N PHE A 19 20.11 19.03 4.55
CA PHE A 19 20.03 18.52 5.92
C PHE A 19 21.26 17.70 6.29
N LEU A 20 21.74 16.84 5.40
CA LEU A 20 22.97 16.07 5.61
C LEU A 20 24.18 16.98 5.77
N ASP A 21 24.34 18.00 4.93
CA ASP A 21 25.44 18.96 5.03
C ASP A 21 25.43 19.70 6.36
N LYS A 22 24.26 20.18 6.80
CA LYS A 22 24.10 20.83 8.11
C LYS A 22 24.36 19.86 9.26
N LEU A 23 23.99 18.59 9.11
CA LEU A 23 24.18 17.57 10.14
C LEU A 23 25.67 17.22 10.30
N VAL A 24 26.38 17.10 9.18
CA VAL A 24 27.84 16.90 9.17
C VAL A 24 28.54 18.13 9.76
N ALA A 25 28.13 19.34 9.36
CA ALA A 25 28.70 20.59 9.89
C ALA A 25 28.47 20.74 11.41
N SER A 26 27.32 20.32 11.92
CA SER A 26 27.00 20.32 13.36
C SER A 26 27.56 19.12 14.12
N GLN A 27 28.29 18.21 13.46
CA GLN A 27 28.80 16.96 14.04
C GLN A 27 27.70 16.11 14.71
N GLY A 28 26.48 16.19 14.20
CA GLY A 28 25.31 15.49 14.76
C GLY A 28 24.84 16.00 16.11
N GLN A 29 25.29 17.17 16.57
CA GLN A 29 24.88 17.75 17.86
C GLN A 29 23.59 18.56 17.78
N ASP A 30 23.19 18.98 16.58
CA ASP A 30 21.96 19.73 16.38
C ASP A 30 20.74 18.79 16.38
N THR A 31 20.16 18.59 17.57
CA THR A 31 19.00 17.72 17.76
C THR A 31 17.73 18.26 17.10
N ALA A 32 17.63 19.59 16.92
CA ALA A 32 16.50 20.19 16.23
C ALA A 32 16.55 19.88 14.74
N LEU A 33 17.74 19.96 14.14
CA LEU A 33 17.98 19.55 12.76
C LEU A 33 17.68 18.07 12.53
N VAL A 34 18.10 17.19 13.46
CA VAL A 34 17.80 15.76 13.39
C VAL A 34 16.30 15.49 13.45
N ASP A 35 15.57 16.19 14.32
CA ASP A 35 14.11 16.05 14.44
C ASP A 35 13.40 16.54 13.18
N GLU A 36 13.82 17.66 12.60
CA GLU A 36 13.28 18.18 11.34
C GLU A 36 13.52 17.21 10.16
N MET A 37 14.75 16.72 10.01
CA MET A 37 15.12 15.74 9.00
C MET A 37 14.29 14.45 9.16
N THR A 38 14.12 13.97 10.39
CA THR A 38 13.33 12.77 10.69
C THR A 38 11.86 12.96 10.31
N LYS A 39 11.26 14.12 10.63
CA LYS A 39 9.89 14.44 10.23
C LYS A 39 9.72 14.46 8.72
N SER A 40 10.66 15.10 8.03
CA SER A 40 10.62 15.23 6.57
C SER A 40 10.68 13.87 5.88
N ILE A 41 11.56 12.97 6.33
CA ILE A 41 11.64 11.58 5.82
C ILE A 41 10.33 10.81 6.09
N LEU A 42 9.79 10.93 7.31
CA LEU A 42 8.54 10.26 7.66
C LEU A 42 7.36 10.74 6.82
N GLU A 43 7.34 12.02 6.46
CA GLU A 43 6.31 12.60 5.59
C GLU A 43 6.39 12.03 4.17
N SER A 44 7.58 12.00 3.55
CA SER A 44 7.79 11.36 2.24
C SER A 44 7.41 9.87 2.25
N CYS A 45 7.75 9.14 3.32
CA CYS A 45 7.34 7.74 3.48
C CYS A 45 5.81 7.56 3.56
N LYS A 46 5.10 8.48 4.23
CA LYS A 46 3.64 8.45 4.31
C LYS A 46 2.99 8.74 2.97
N GLU A 47 3.52 9.71 2.23
CA GLU A 47 3.04 10.05 0.89
C GLU A 47 3.20 8.87 -0.07
N MET A 48 4.39 8.26 -0.12
CA MET A 48 4.64 7.05 -0.90
C MET A 48 3.71 5.91 -0.48
N THR A 49 3.49 5.71 0.83
CA THR A 49 2.57 4.68 1.32
C THR A 49 1.13 4.95 0.86
N ALA A 50 0.70 6.21 0.86
CA ALA A 50 -0.63 6.60 0.39
C ALA A 50 -0.78 6.39 -1.12
N GLU A 51 0.23 6.73 -1.91
CA GLU A 51 0.22 6.55 -3.38
C GLU A 51 0.23 5.06 -3.77
N LEU A 52 1.06 4.25 -3.09
CA LEU A 52 1.02 2.80 -3.24
C LEU A 52 -0.35 2.24 -2.83
N SER A 53 -0.90 2.68 -1.70
CA SER A 53 -2.23 2.23 -1.24
C SER A 53 -3.33 2.60 -2.22
N ALA A 54 -3.27 3.80 -2.82
CA ALA A 54 -4.20 4.20 -3.87
C ALA A 54 -4.05 3.34 -5.13
N SER A 55 -2.81 3.05 -5.54
CA SER A 55 -2.53 2.16 -6.67
C SER A 55 -3.03 0.73 -6.43
N PHE A 56 -2.90 0.21 -5.21
CA PHE A 56 -3.45 -1.11 -4.84
C PHE A 56 -4.97 -1.10 -4.64
N ALA A 57 -5.56 0.01 -4.19
CA ALA A 57 -7.02 0.16 -4.15
C ALA A 57 -7.62 0.12 -5.57
N ASP A 58 -6.92 0.71 -6.54
CA ASP A 58 -7.31 0.65 -7.95
C ASP A 58 -7.21 -0.78 -8.52
N ILE A 59 -6.32 -1.62 -7.99
CA ILE A 59 -6.24 -3.03 -8.40
C ILE A 59 -7.55 -3.80 -8.09
N ASN A 60 -8.21 -3.50 -6.96
CA ASN A 60 -9.51 -4.08 -6.63
C ASN A 60 -10.65 -3.64 -7.59
N THR A 61 -10.47 -2.53 -8.30
CA THR A 61 -11.42 -2.02 -9.31
C THR A 61 -11.04 -2.38 -10.75
N THR A 62 -9.76 -2.69 -11.04
CA THR A 62 -9.30 -3.06 -12.39
C THR A 62 -9.76 -4.42 -12.90
N GLY A 63 -10.67 -5.12 -12.20
CA GLY A 63 -11.36 -6.26 -12.80
C GLY A 63 -10.41 -7.40 -13.17
N PHE A 64 -9.52 -7.79 -12.25
CA PHE A 64 -9.17 -9.21 -12.19
C PHE A 64 -10.45 -9.92 -11.72
N GLU A 65 -11.32 -10.26 -12.68
CA GLU A 65 -12.31 -11.30 -12.47
C GLU A 65 -11.56 -12.50 -11.88
N ASP A 66 -12.03 -13.05 -10.77
CA ASP A 66 -11.63 -14.39 -10.37
C ASP A 66 -11.87 -15.31 -11.57
N VAL A 67 -10.83 -15.58 -12.36
CA VAL A 67 -10.84 -16.60 -13.43
C VAL A 67 -10.74 -17.98 -12.78
N ASP A 68 -11.49 -18.19 -11.69
CA ASP A 68 -11.81 -19.51 -11.16
C ASP A 68 -13.32 -19.69 -11.30
N GLY A 69 -13.71 -19.90 -12.56
CA GLY A 69 -15.06 -20.27 -12.93
C GLY A 69 -15.50 -21.56 -12.24
N LYS A 70 -16.37 -21.41 -11.24
CA LYS A 70 -17.46 -22.33 -10.83
C LYS A 70 -18.37 -21.52 -9.90
N GLY A 71 -19.49 -20.97 -10.39
CA GLY A 71 -20.77 -21.69 -10.44
C GLY A 71 -21.20 -22.13 -9.03
N SER A 72 -22.18 -21.56 -8.34
CA SER A 72 -23.49 -21.15 -8.84
C SER A 72 -24.17 -20.16 -7.88
N GLN A 73 -24.78 -19.12 -8.42
CA GLN A 73 -26.06 -18.64 -7.90
C GLN A 73 -27.10 -19.69 -8.29
N GLU A 74 -27.74 -20.35 -7.32
CA GLU A 74 -29.03 -20.98 -7.54
C GLU A 74 -30.04 -20.30 -6.63
N LYS A 75 -30.86 -19.45 -7.24
CA LYS A 75 -32.10 -18.93 -6.67
C LYS A 75 -33.28 -19.58 -7.39
N ASP A 76 -34.35 -19.76 -6.61
CA ASP A 76 -35.74 -20.11 -6.98
C ASP A 76 -36.05 -21.62 -7.12
N LYS A 77 -36.67 -22.24 -6.09
CA LYS A 77 -38.14 -22.42 -5.84
C LYS A 77 -38.78 -23.48 -6.75
N ASP A 78 -39.36 -24.55 -6.18
CA ASP A 78 -40.80 -24.92 -6.35
C ASP A 78 -41.21 -26.17 -5.53
N ASP A 79 -42.35 -26.01 -4.83
CA ASP A 79 -43.39 -26.98 -4.46
C ASP A 79 -43.13 -28.51 -4.57
N GLU A 80 -42.96 -29.21 -3.44
CA GLU A 80 -43.21 -30.67 -3.37
C GLU A 80 -44.67 -30.95 -2.97
N LYS A 81 -45.52 -31.07 -3.99
CA LYS A 81 -46.92 -31.51 -3.88
C LYS A 81 -47.01 -32.96 -4.36
N GLY A 82 -47.23 -33.95 -3.47
CA GLY A 82 -47.06 -35.36 -3.93
C GLY A 82 -47.65 -36.55 -3.15
N LYS A 83 -48.75 -36.39 -2.42
CA LYS A 83 -49.73 -37.43 -1.98
C LYS A 83 -49.61 -38.87 -2.59
N ARG A 84 -49.24 -39.89 -1.79
CA ARG A 84 -49.54 -41.33 -1.99
C ARG A 84 -49.63 -42.03 -0.61
N ARG A 85 -50.78 -42.17 0.05
CA ARG A 85 -51.79 -43.27 0.01
C ARG A 85 -51.26 -44.71 0.12
N SER A 86 -51.89 -45.45 1.06
CA SER A 86 -52.00 -46.92 1.24
C SER A 86 -50.93 -47.54 2.17
N ALA A 87 -51.24 -48.42 3.13
CA ALA A 87 -52.46 -49.16 3.48
C ALA A 87 -52.50 -49.42 5.00
#